data_AF-A0A438HQ06-F1
#
_entry.id   AF-A0A438HQ06-F1
#
_cell.length_a   1.000
_cell.length_b   1.000
_cell.length_c   1.000
_cell.angle_alpha   90.00
_cell.angle_beta   90.00
_cell.angle_gamma   90.00
#
_symmetry.space_group_name_H-M   'P 1'
#
loop_
_entity.id
_entity.type
_entity.pdbx_description
1 polymer ?
#
loop_
_entity_poly.entity_id
_entity_poly.type
_entity_poly.pdbx_seq_one_letter_code
_entity_poly.pdbx_strand_id
1 'polypeptide(L)'
;MGNIETVLSSSIAAVFFAAFVVAGTMWYGSATTPIELFGPTRYQWDQGYFLQERYLRVGAGLAENQSFSEAGAGSMDNGDGIAVGWLGHPIFRDKEGRALFVRRMPTFFETFPVVLVDGDGIVRADVPLRRAESKYSVEQVGVTVEFYGGELNGQSKGWFTFGHASFALLFFFGHIWHGARTLFRDVFAGIDPDFDAQVEF
;
A
#
# COMPACT_ATOMS: atom_id res chain seq x y z
N MET A 1 8.22 40.11 16.95
CA MET A 1 7.57 38.81 17.21
C MET A 1 6.46 38.96 18.26
N GLY A 2 5.47 39.84 18.03
CA GLY A 2 4.41 40.12 19.02
C GLY A 2 3.12 39.31 18.82
N ASN A 3 3.04 38.48 17.78
CA ASN A 3 1.85 37.70 17.42
C ASN A 3 2.19 36.20 17.45
N ILE A 4 1.42 35.42 18.23
CA ILE A 4 1.58 33.96 18.30
C ILE A 4 1.23 33.26 16.99
N GLU A 5 0.39 33.88 16.14
CA GLU A 5 0.02 33.32 14.84
C GLU A 5 1.21 33.23 13.87
N THR A 6 2.25 34.07 14.07
CA THR A 6 3.53 33.94 13.36
C THR A 6 4.19 32.60 13.65
N VAL A 7 4.21 32.19 14.92
CA VAL A 7 4.80 30.91 15.34
C VAL A 7 3.97 29.76 14.77
N LEU A 8 2.64 29.85 14.87
CA LEU A 8 1.72 28.85 14.31
C LEU A 8 1.98 28.63 12.82
N SER A 9 2.03 29.70 12.01
CA SER A 9 2.30 29.58 10.57
C SER A 9 3.65 28.91 10.29
N SER A 10 4.73 29.32 10.97
CA SER A 10 6.05 28.71 10.78
C SER A 10 6.14 27.25 11.25
N SER A 11 5.43 26.88 12.32
CA SER A 11 5.38 25.50 12.81
C SER A 11 4.62 24.60 11.86
N ILE A 12 3.50 25.06 11.29
CA ILE A 12 2.76 24.30 10.26
C ILE A 12 3.66 24.06 9.04
N ALA A 13 4.51 25.03 8.66
CA ALA A 13 5.48 24.84 7.58
C ALA A 13 6.47 23.71 7.84
N ALA A 14 7.06 23.69 9.04
CA ALA A 14 7.98 22.63 9.44
C ALA A 14 7.29 21.25 9.47
N VAL A 15 6.03 21.20 9.93
CA VAL A 15 5.27 19.94 10.02
C VAL A 15 4.94 19.37 8.64
N PHE A 16 4.44 20.18 7.69
CA PHE A 16 4.15 19.64 6.35
C PHE A 16 5.41 19.22 5.62
N PHE A 17 6.52 19.93 5.83
CA PHE A 17 7.82 19.54 5.29
C PHE A 17 8.23 18.16 5.80
N ALA A 18 8.19 17.94 7.12
CA ALA A 18 8.49 16.63 7.70
C ALA A 18 7.55 15.53 7.18
N ALA A 19 6.25 15.83 7.02
CA ALA A 19 5.26 14.91 6.49
C ALA A 19 5.57 14.47 5.04
N PHE A 20 5.99 15.39 4.16
CA PHE A 20 6.44 15.02 2.82
C PHE A 20 7.72 14.19 2.82
N VAL A 21 8.68 14.50 3.70
CA VAL A 21 9.92 13.73 3.81
C VAL A 21 9.61 12.29 4.20
N VAL A 22 8.77 12.04 5.22
CA VAL A 22 8.43 10.67 5.64
C VAL A 22 7.57 9.93 4.62
N ALA A 23 6.68 10.63 3.90
CA ALA A 23 5.92 10.02 2.81
C ALA A 23 6.86 9.56 1.67
N GLY A 24 7.82 10.41 1.30
CA GLY A 24 8.81 10.09 0.28
C GLY A 24 9.71 8.91 0.67
N THR A 25 10.29 8.94 1.87
CA THR A 25 11.18 7.85 2.31
C THR A 25 10.43 6.52 2.45
N MET A 26 9.17 6.53 2.87
CA MET A 26 8.32 5.34 2.90
C MET A 26 8.04 4.79 1.49
N TRP A 27 7.70 5.66 0.54
CA TRP A 27 7.36 5.24 -0.82
C TRP A 27 8.55 4.68 -1.60
N TYR A 28 9.69 5.38 -1.55
CA TYR A 28 10.91 5.01 -2.28
C TYR A 28 11.76 3.97 -1.54
N GLY A 29 11.57 3.82 -0.23
CA GLY A 29 12.40 2.99 0.62
C GLY A 29 13.66 3.73 1.11
N SER A 30 14.03 3.47 2.35
CA SER A 30 15.22 4.01 3.02
C SER A 30 15.70 3.02 4.09
N ALA A 31 16.87 3.28 4.68
CA ALA A 31 17.36 2.50 5.83
C ALA A 31 16.40 2.51 7.04
N THR A 32 15.50 3.50 7.12
CA THR A 32 14.49 3.63 8.19
C THR A 32 13.14 3.02 7.82
N THR A 33 12.97 2.51 6.60
CA THR A 33 11.73 1.86 6.12
C THR A 33 12.05 0.50 5.50
N PRO A 34 12.64 -0.43 6.30
CA PRO A 34 13.11 -1.71 5.83
C PRO A 34 11.96 -2.57 5.28
N ILE A 35 12.27 -3.33 4.22
CA ILE A 35 11.28 -4.13 3.50
C ILE A 35 10.72 -5.27 4.36
N GLU A 36 11.48 -5.74 5.35
CA GLU A 36 11.06 -6.79 6.28
C GLU A 36 9.94 -6.32 7.23
N LEU A 37 9.82 -5.00 7.47
CA LEU A 37 8.80 -4.42 8.33
C LEU A 37 7.64 -3.79 7.56
N PHE A 38 7.93 -3.22 6.38
CA PHE A 38 6.96 -2.42 5.63
C PHE A 38 6.61 -3.01 4.27
N GLY A 39 7.21 -4.14 3.88
CA GLY A 39 7.04 -4.74 2.57
C GLY A 39 7.89 -4.08 1.47
N PRO A 40 7.98 -4.71 0.29
CA PRO A 40 8.76 -4.21 -0.82
C PRO A 40 8.15 -2.94 -1.43
N THR A 41 8.99 -2.19 -2.14
CA THR A 41 8.55 -1.04 -2.96
C THR A 41 8.07 -1.51 -4.33
N ARG A 42 7.20 -0.71 -4.96
CA ARG A 42 6.86 -0.91 -6.39
C ARG A 42 8.08 -0.87 -7.30
N TYR A 43 9.13 -0.12 -6.94
CA TYR A 43 10.32 0.03 -7.77
C TYR A 43 11.15 -1.26 -7.83
N GLN A 44 11.14 -2.05 -6.75
CA GLN A 44 11.76 -3.38 -6.75
C GLN A 44 11.04 -4.34 -7.70
N TRP A 45 9.73 -4.21 -7.85
CA TRP A 45 8.94 -4.93 -8.84
C TRP A 45 9.21 -4.42 -10.27
N ASP A 46 9.06 -3.11 -10.49
CA ASP A 46 9.18 -2.47 -11.80
C ASP A 46 10.56 -2.70 -12.44
N GLN A 47 11.61 -2.85 -11.63
CA GLN A 47 12.99 -3.12 -12.07
C GLN A 47 13.39 -4.59 -12.02
N GLY A 48 12.49 -5.49 -11.59
CA GLY A 48 12.79 -6.91 -11.43
C GLY A 48 13.97 -7.16 -10.48
N TYR A 49 14.12 -6.36 -9.42
CA TYR A 49 15.30 -6.36 -8.54
C TYR A 49 15.61 -7.76 -7.99
N PHE A 50 14.59 -8.43 -7.44
CA PHE A 50 14.73 -9.79 -6.90
C PHE A 50 14.87 -10.85 -8.01
N LEU A 51 14.35 -10.57 -9.20
CA LEU A 51 14.48 -11.45 -10.35
C LEU A 51 15.91 -11.43 -10.90
N GLN A 52 16.56 -10.27 -10.97
CA GLN A 52 17.95 -10.15 -11.38
C GLN A 52 18.89 -10.90 -10.42
N GLU A 53 18.70 -10.72 -9.11
CA GLU A 53 19.52 -11.42 -8.12
C GLU A 53 19.32 -12.94 -8.17
N ARG A 54 18.11 -13.40 -8.48
CA ARG A 54 17.84 -14.82 -8.77
C ARG A 54 18.68 -15.32 -9.94
N TYR A 55 18.68 -14.61 -11.07
CA TYR A 55 19.47 -15.01 -12.25
C TYR A 55 20.97 -15.05 -11.96
N LEU A 56 21.48 -14.13 -11.13
CA LEU A 56 22.88 -14.13 -10.72
C LEU A 56 23.22 -15.37 -9.88
N ARG A 57 22.38 -15.74 -8.90
CA ARG A 57 22.59 -16.92 -8.06
C ARG A 57 22.53 -18.23 -8.85
N VAL A 58 21.54 -18.35 -9.74
CA VAL A 58 21.43 -19.51 -10.64
C VAL A 58 22.64 -19.59 -11.57
N GLY A 59 23.07 -18.46 -12.13
CA GLY A 59 24.27 -18.39 -12.97
C GLY A 59 25.55 -18.78 -12.22
N ALA A 60 25.70 -18.37 -10.96
CA ALA A 60 26.82 -18.75 -10.11
C ALA A 60 26.83 -20.26 -9.82
N GLY A 61 25.67 -20.85 -9.51
CA GLY A 61 25.54 -22.30 -9.33
C GLY A 61 25.96 -23.06 -10.59
N LEU A 62 25.49 -22.63 -11.76
CA LEU A 62 25.89 -23.22 -13.05
C LEU A 62 27.40 -23.08 -13.32
N ALA A 63 28.03 -21.96 -12.93
CA ALA A 63 29.46 -21.75 -13.08
C ALA A 63 30.31 -22.66 -12.16
N GLU A 64 29.74 -23.12 -11.05
CA GLU A 64 30.33 -24.14 -10.17
C GLU A 64 30.10 -25.59 -10.67
N ASN A 65 29.67 -25.76 -11.93
CA ASN A 65 29.28 -27.03 -12.53
C ASN A 65 28.12 -27.73 -11.82
N GLN A 66 27.29 -26.99 -11.07
CA GLN A 66 26.00 -27.54 -10.65
C GLN A 66 25.17 -27.76 -11.92
N SER A 67 24.56 -28.94 -12.04
CA SER A 67 23.66 -29.25 -13.15
C SER A 67 22.53 -28.22 -13.20
N PHE A 68 21.92 -28.00 -14.37
CA PHE A 68 20.68 -27.21 -14.42
C PHE A 68 19.62 -27.78 -13.47
N SER A 69 19.69 -29.05 -13.07
CA SER A 69 18.84 -29.64 -12.04
C SER A 69 19.17 -29.27 -10.60
N GLU A 70 20.45 -29.14 -10.27
CA GLU A 70 20.97 -28.64 -8.99
C GLU A 70 20.90 -27.11 -8.90
N ALA A 71 20.97 -26.42 -10.04
CA ALA A 71 20.84 -24.98 -10.21
C ALA A 71 19.40 -24.52 -10.54
N GLY A 72 18.47 -25.41 -10.92
CA GLY A 72 17.08 -25.06 -11.29
C GLY A 72 16.24 -26.06 -12.14
N ALA A 73 16.31 -27.40 -11.95
CA ALA A 73 15.60 -28.39 -12.79
C ALA A 73 15.53 -29.84 -12.22
N GLY A 74 15.14 -30.05 -10.96
CA GLY A 74 14.75 -31.39 -10.44
C GLY A 74 13.92 -31.31 -9.15
N SER A 75 13.49 -30.10 -8.83
CA SER A 75 12.90 -29.69 -7.56
C SER A 75 11.45 -29.28 -7.81
N MET A 76 10.63 -29.30 -6.75
CA MET A 76 9.29 -28.68 -6.76
C MET A 76 9.34 -27.24 -7.30
N ASP A 77 10.47 -26.55 -7.11
CA ASP A 77 10.74 -25.19 -7.57
C ASP A 77 10.60 -24.97 -9.09
N ASN A 78 10.59 -26.02 -9.92
CA ASN A 78 10.35 -25.87 -11.37
C ASN A 78 8.88 -25.81 -11.74
N GLY A 79 8.00 -26.21 -10.83
CA GLY A 79 6.55 -26.15 -11.01
C GLY A 79 6.00 -24.81 -10.55
N ASP A 80 6.05 -24.57 -9.23
CA ASP A 80 5.48 -23.38 -8.58
C ASP A 80 6.50 -22.26 -8.31
N GLY A 81 7.77 -22.48 -8.66
CA GLY A 81 8.85 -21.51 -8.45
C GLY A 81 9.52 -21.65 -7.08
N ILE A 82 10.64 -20.97 -6.90
CA ILE A 82 11.34 -20.91 -5.61
C ILE A 82 10.55 -20.03 -4.64
N ALA A 83 10.25 -20.54 -3.45
CA ALA A 83 9.60 -19.77 -2.39
C ALA A 83 10.47 -18.57 -1.96
N VAL A 84 9.94 -17.35 -2.13
CA VAL A 84 10.64 -16.09 -1.79
C VAL A 84 10.27 -15.60 -0.38
N GLY A 85 9.04 -15.84 0.05
CA GLY A 85 8.54 -15.37 1.34
C GLY A 85 7.11 -15.85 1.58
N TRP A 86 6.71 -15.90 2.85
CA TRP A 86 5.34 -16.21 3.22
C TRP A 86 4.49 -14.93 3.14
N LEU A 87 3.47 -14.94 2.27
CA LEU A 87 2.59 -13.77 2.08
C LEU A 87 1.65 -13.51 3.24
N GLY A 88 1.42 -14.50 4.11
CA GLY A 88 0.51 -14.39 5.24
C GLY A 88 -0.67 -15.33 5.21
N HIS A 89 -1.42 -15.37 6.30
CA HIS A 89 -2.64 -16.15 6.41
C HIS A 89 -3.85 -15.33 5.94
N PRO A 90 -4.48 -15.67 4.80
CA PRO A 90 -5.69 -14.98 4.35
C PRO A 90 -6.90 -15.41 5.19
N ILE A 91 -7.68 -14.43 5.63
CA ILE A 91 -9.02 -14.62 6.20
C ILE A 91 -10.02 -13.97 5.25
N PHE A 92 -10.94 -14.79 4.74
CA PHE A 92 -12.03 -14.31 3.88
C PHE A 92 -13.25 -13.98 4.73
N ARG A 93 -13.95 -12.90 4.38
CA ARG A 93 -15.21 -12.52 5.02
C ARG A 93 -16.24 -12.13 3.97
N ASP A 94 -17.51 -12.43 4.20
CA ASP A 94 -18.58 -11.82 3.41
C ASP A 94 -18.92 -10.41 3.92
N LYS A 95 -19.86 -9.73 3.24
CA LYS A 95 -20.36 -8.41 3.65
C LYS A 95 -20.99 -8.37 5.04
N GLU A 96 -21.39 -9.52 5.59
CA GLU A 96 -21.94 -9.65 6.94
C GLU A 96 -20.83 -9.89 7.99
N GLY A 97 -19.56 -9.95 7.55
CA GLY A 97 -18.39 -10.17 8.39
C GLY A 97 -18.15 -11.64 8.75
N ARG A 98 -18.96 -12.57 8.25
CA ARG A 98 -18.83 -14.00 8.54
C ARG A 98 -17.58 -14.56 7.89
N ALA A 99 -16.80 -15.32 8.66
CA ALA A 99 -15.58 -15.95 8.16
C ALA A 99 -15.93 -17.04 7.13
N LEU A 100 -15.21 -17.02 6.01
CA LEU A 100 -15.35 -17.98 4.93
C LEU A 100 -14.06 -18.77 4.73
N PHE A 101 -14.21 -20.03 4.30
CA PHE A 101 -13.13 -20.99 4.11
C PHE A 101 -13.14 -21.49 2.67
N VAL A 102 -12.01 -21.39 2.00
CA VAL A 102 -11.84 -21.95 0.65
C VAL A 102 -11.78 -23.47 0.73
N ARG A 103 -12.61 -24.16 -0.05
CA ARG A 103 -12.56 -25.63 -0.14
C ARG A 103 -11.24 -26.03 -0.80
N ARG A 104 -10.41 -26.78 -0.06
CA ARG A 104 -9.12 -27.27 -0.57
C ARG A 104 -9.31 -28.29 -1.69
N MET A 105 -8.40 -28.24 -2.65
CA MET A 105 -8.31 -29.18 -3.76
C MET A 105 -7.90 -30.58 -3.27
N PRO A 106 -8.68 -31.63 -3.58
CA PRO A 106 -8.28 -33.02 -3.33
C PRO A 106 -7.24 -33.49 -4.35
N THR A 107 -6.40 -34.45 -3.96
CA THR A 107 -5.24 -34.94 -4.74
C THR A 107 -5.56 -35.46 -6.14
N PHE A 108 -6.76 -36.00 -6.38
CA PHE A 108 -7.12 -36.61 -7.66
C PHE A 108 -7.42 -35.59 -8.78
N PHE A 109 -7.63 -34.32 -8.43
CA PHE A 109 -8.02 -33.33 -9.42
C PHE A 109 -6.77 -32.65 -10.00
N GLU A 110 -6.80 -32.37 -11.30
CA GLU A 110 -5.86 -31.48 -12.00
C GLU A 110 -6.36 -30.03 -11.95
N THR A 111 -7.69 -29.84 -11.98
CA THR A 111 -8.36 -28.54 -11.84
C THR A 111 -9.53 -28.68 -10.87
N PHE A 112 -9.73 -27.67 -10.00
CA PHE A 112 -10.78 -27.69 -8.99
C PHE A 112 -11.48 -26.32 -8.89
N PRO A 113 -12.82 -26.26 -8.79
CA PRO A 113 -13.53 -24.99 -8.72
C PRO A 113 -13.24 -24.25 -7.41
N VAL A 114 -13.32 -22.92 -7.46
CA VAL A 114 -13.20 -22.07 -6.27
C VAL A 114 -14.56 -21.95 -5.61
N VAL A 115 -14.68 -22.51 -4.41
CA VAL A 115 -15.90 -22.47 -3.58
C VAL A 115 -15.51 -22.09 -2.15
N LEU A 116 -16.24 -21.13 -1.59
CA LEU A 116 -16.09 -20.65 -0.22
C LEU A 116 -17.29 -21.10 0.62
N VAL A 117 -17.01 -21.67 1.78
CA VAL A 117 -18.02 -22.15 2.75
C VAL A 117 -17.90 -21.41 4.07
N ASP A 118 -18.98 -21.33 4.84
CA ASP A 118 -18.91 -20.88 6.23
C ASP A 118 -18.45 -22.00 7.18
N GLY A 119 -18.45 -21.71 8.49
CA GLY A 119 -18.05 -22.67 9.53
C GLY A 119 -18.92 -23.92 9.62
N ASP A 120 -20.13 -23.88 9.06
CA ASP A 120 -21.06 -25.02 9.01
C ASP A 120 -20.96 -25.79 7.69
N GLY A 121 -20.06 -25.39 6.80
CA GLY A 121 -19.86 -26.01 5.49
C GLY A 121 -20.89 -25.59 4.43
N ILE A 122 -21.71 -24.57 4.70
CA ILE A 122 -22.69 -24.05 3.74
C ILE A 122 -21.96 -23.15 2.73
N VAL A 123 -22.24 -23.35 1.43
CA VAL A 123 -21.66 -22.52 0.37
C VAL A 123 -22.16 -21.08 0.47
N ARG A 124 -21.22 -20.13 0.50
CA ARG A 124 -21.51 -18.69 0.60
C ARG A 124 -20.98 -17.88 -0.57
N ALA A 125 -19.90 -18.30 -1.22
CA ALA A 125 -19.40 -17.65 -2.43
C ALA A 125 -18.70 -18.62 -3.38
N ASP A 126 -18.65 -18.28 -4.67
CA ASP A 126 -17.94 -19.02 -5.71
C ASP A 126 -17.40 -18.11 -6.82
N VAL A 127 -16.57 -18.70 -7.70
CA VAL A 127 -16.23 -18.10 -8.99
C VAL A 127 -17.05 -18.83 -10.07
N PRO A 128 -18.14 -18.22 -10.57
CA PRO A 128 -19.09 -18.91 -11.44
C PRO A 128 -18.51 -19.13 -12.84
N LEU A 129 -18.66 -20.35 -13.37
CA LEU A 129 -18.29 -20.66 -14.76
C LEU A 129 -19.24 -19.96 -15.75
N ARG A 130 -20.55 -20.03 -15.51
CA ARG A 130 -21.58 -19.31 -16.27
C ARG A 130 -22.13 -18.16 -15.43
N ARG A 131 -22.03 -16.93 -15.95
CA ARG A 131 -22.41 -15.72 -15.20
C ARG A 131 -23.90 -15.38 -15.27
N ALA A 132 -24.64 -15.90 -16.25
CA ALA A 132 -26.03 -15.50 -16.54
C ALA A 132 -27.00 -15.68 -15.35
N GLU A 133 -26.75 -16.66 -14.48
CA GLU A 133 -27.59 -16.98 -13.33
C GLU A 133 -26.78 -17.04 -12.03
N SER A 134 -25.63 -16.37 -11.97
CA SER A 134 -24.80 -16.39 -10.76
C SER A 134 -25.52 -15.72 -9.58
N LYS A 135 -25.47 -16.39 -8.43
CA LYS A 135 -26.04 -15.94 -7.15
C LYS A 135 -25.00 -15.82 -6.03
N TYR A 136 -23.85 -16.46 -6.21
CA TYR A 136 -22.80 -16.59 -5.20
C TYR A 136 -21.48 -15.96 -5.66
N SER A 137 -21.50 -15.14 -6.73
CA SER A 137 -20.30 -14.46 -7.18
C SER A 137 -19.69 -13.59 -6.07
N VAL A 138 -18.35 -13.51 -6.07
CA VAL A 138 -17.56 -12.68 -5.15
C VAL A 138 -18.10 -11.25 -5.06
N GLU A 139 -18.51 -10.67 -6.19
CA GLU A 139 -19.02 -9.31 -6.30
C GLU A 139 -20.41 -9.16 -5.66
N GLN A 140 -21.32 -10.12 -5.87
CA GLN A 140 -22.67 -10.08 -5.29
C GLN A 140 -22.66 -10.32 -3.77
N VAL A 141 -21.78 -11.21 -3.32
CA VAL A 141 -21.64 -11.58 -1.90
C VAL A 141 -20.82 -10.53 -1.14
N GLY A 142 -19.93 -9.81 -1.84
CA GLY A 142 -19.05 -8.80 -1.25
C GLY A 142 -17.94 -9.43 -0.42
N VAL A 143 -17.26 -10.44 -0.97
CA VAL A 143 -16.18 -11.12 -0.24
C VAL A 143 -14.94 -10.23 -0.16
N THR A 144 -14.42 -10.05 1.05
CA THR A 144 -13.15 -9.37 1.32
C THR A 144 -12.11 -10.37 1.82
N VAL A 145 -10.83 -9.98 1.75
CA VAL A 145 -9.71 -10.76 2.28
C VAL A 145 -8.79 -9.87 3.12
N GLU A 146 -8.40 -10.38 4.28
CA GLU A 146 -7.43 -9.75 5.18
C GLU A 146 -6.27 -10.73 5.41
N PHE A 147 -5.03 -10.26 5.38
CA PHE A 147 -3.85 -11.10 5.62
C PHE A 147 -3.29 -10.88 7.03
N TYR A 148 -2.99 -11.98 7.73
CA TYR A 148 -2.38 -11.99 9.06
C TYR A 148 -1.04 -12.72 9.05
N GLY A 149 0.01 -12.05 9.53
CA GLY A 149 1.39 -12.53 9.42
C GLY A 149 1.92 -12.50 7.99
N GLY A 150 3.22 -12.71 7.80
CA GLY A 150 3.85 -12.68 6.47
C GLY A 150 3.98 -11.28 5.85
N GLU A 151 4.37 -11.23 4.58
CA GLU A 151 4.69 -10.01 3.84
C GLU A 151 3.47 -9.09 3.60
N LEU A 152 2.28 -9.66 3.48
CA LEU A 152 1.06 -8.88 3.29
C LEU A 152 0.40 -8.48 4.61
N ASN A 153 1.02 -8.81 5.76
CA ASN A 153 0.48 -8.48 7.07
C ASN A 153 0.31 -6.98 7.23
N GLY A 154 -0.94 -6.51 7.28
CA GLY A 154 -1.27 -5.13 7.55
C GLY A 154 -0.53 -4.11 6.68
N GLN A 155 -0.29 -4.42 5.39
CA GLN A 155 0.48 -3.58 4.44
C GLN A 155 0.21 -2.09 4.64
N SER A 156 1.09 -1.47 5.42
CA SER A 156 0.93 -0.11 5.94
C SER A 156 1.64 0.91 5.07
N LYS A 157 2.56 0.47 4.19
CA LYS A 157 3.41 1.35 3.38
C LYS A 157 2.61 2.27 2.47
N GLY A 158 1.64 1.70 1.75
CA GLY A 158 0.74 2.44 0.87
C GLY A 158 -0.16 3.40 1.64
N TRP A 159 -0.81 2.91 2.70
CA TRP A 159 -1.69 3.71 3.55
C TRP A 159 -0.96 4.84 4.29
N PHE A 160 0.24 4.56 4.80
CA PHE A 160 1.11 5.54 5.46
C PHE A 160 1.52 6.64 4.48
N THR A 161 2.00 6.26 3.29
CA THR A 161 2.40 7.21 2.25
C THR A 161 1.23 8.10 1.84
N PHE A 162 0.07 7.48 1.55
CA PHE A 162 -1.14 8.20 1.14
C PHE A 162 -1.62 9.19 2.22
N GLY A 163 -1.70 8.73 3.48
CA GLY A 163 -2.14 9.56 4.59
C GLY A 163 -1.23 10.76 4.81
N HIS A 164 0.09 10.54 4.89
CA HIS A 164 1.05 11.62 5.14
C HIS A 164 1.15 12.60 3.97
N ALA A 165 1.08 12.13 2.72
CA ALA A 165 1.05 13.02 1.56
C ALA A 165 -0.21 13.90 1.54
N SER A 166 -1.37 13.32 1.87
CA SER A 166 -2.65 14.05 1.93
C SER A 166 -2.65 15.09 3.05
N PHE A 167 -2.21 14.73 4.26
CA PHE A 167 -2.11 15.67 5.36
C PHE A 167 -1.06 16.75 5.10
N ALA A 168 0.09 16.43 4.50
CA ALA A 168 1.09 17.44 4.13
C ALA A 168 0.49 18.52 3.22
N LEU A 169 -0.31 18.11 2.23
CA LEU A 169 -0.98 19.05 1.33
C LEU A 169 -2.00 19.95 2.07
N LEU A 170 -2.76 19.39 3.01
CA LEU A 170 -3.69 20.18 3.83
C LEU A 170 -2.95 21.18 4.73
N PHE A 171 -1.85 20.75 5.37
CA PHE A 171 -1.04 21.63 6.22
C PHE A 171 -0.34 22.72 5.40
N PHE A 172 0.03 22.47 4.15
CA PHE A 172 0.52 23.52 3.26
C PHE A 172 -0.50 24.67 3.11
N PHE A 173 -1.78 24.36 2.85
CA PHE A 173 -2.82 25.40 2.80
C PHE A 173 -3.01 26.10 4.15
N GLY A 174 -2.94 25.36 5.27
CA GLY A 174 -2.96 25.93 6.61
C GLY A 174 -1.82 26.92 6.86
N HIS A 175 -0.61 26.61 6.38
CA HIS A 175 0.55 27.50 6.49
C HIS A 175 0.33 28.82 5.73
N ILE A 176 -0.11 28.73 4.47
CA ILE A 176 -0.39 29.91 3.63
C ILE A 176 -1.48 30.78 4.25
N TRP A 177 -2.57 30.16 4.73
CA TRP A 177 -3.67 30.83 5.40
C TRP A 177 -3.20 31.62 6.63
N HIS A 178 -2.54 30.96 7.58
CA HIS A 178 -2.08 31.61 8.82
C HIS A 178 -0.95 32.61 8.56
N GLY A 179 -0.12 32.38 7.53
CA GLY A 179 0.93 33.30 7.10
C GLY A 179 0.33 34.60 6.58
N ALA A 180 -0.64 34.52 5.67
CA ALA A 180 -1.36 35.69 5.15
C ALA A 180 -2.07 36.45 6.28
N ARG A 181 -2.79 35.74 7.16
CA ARG A 181 -3.50 36.37 8.30
C ARG A 181 -2.55 37.04 9.30
N THR A 182 -1.34 36.51 9.46
CA THR A 182 -0.31 37.12 10.31
C THR A 182 0.23 38.42 9.71
N LEU A 183 0.50 38.43 8.41
CA LEU A 183 1.12 39.57 7.71
C LEU A 183 0.12 40.69 7.43
N PHE A 184 -1.09 40.35 7.00
CA PHE A 184 -2.16 41.29 6.62
C PHE A 184 -3.22 41.41 7.72
N ARG A 185 -2.78 41.39 8.99
CA ARG A 185 -3.68 41.39 10.15
C ARG A 185 -4.48 42.69 10.26
N ASP A 186 -3.85 43.81 9.95
CA ASP A 186 -4.41 45.16 9.97
C ASP A 186 -5.57 45.33 8.99
N VAL A 187 -5.47 44.74 7.80
CA VAL A 187 -6.50 44.81 6.75
C VAL A 187 -7.45 43.61 6.72
N PHE A 188 -7.39 42.72 7.72
CA PHE A 188 -8.19 41.49 7.74
C PHE A 188 -9.71 41.76 7.76
N ALA A 189 -10.14 42.88 8.35
CA ALA A 189 -11.55 43.30 8.41
C ALA A 189 -11.96 44.25 7.27
N GLY A 190 -11.07 44.52 6.31
CA GLY A 190 -11.25 45.52 5.27
C GLY A 190 -10.06 46.47 5.17
N ILE A 191 -9.93 47.13 4.02
CA ILE A 191 -8.95 48.19 3.78
C ILE A 191 -9.43 49.53 4.36
N ASP A 192 -8.51 50.47 4.53
CA ASP A 192 -8.84 51.85 4.89
C ASP A 192 -9.80 52.46 3.83
N PRO A 193 -10.97 53.00 4.22
CA PRO A 193 -11.88 53.65 3.29
C PRO A 193 -11.29 54.87 2.56
N ASP A 194 -10.25 55.50 3.12
CA ASP A 194 -9.67 56.75 2.59
C ASP A 194 -8.38 56.52 1.74
N PHE A 195 -8.25 55.35 1.12
CA PHE A 195 -6.99 54.83 0.53
C PHE A 195 -6.66 55.27 -0.92
N ASP A 196 -7.15 56.42 -1.40
CA ASP A 196 -7.24 56.69 -2.86
C ASP A 196 -5.93 57.11 -3.55
N ALA A 197 -5.01 57.79 -2.88
CA ALA A 197 -3.88 58.49 -3.54
C ALA A 197 -2.54 57.71 -3.58
N GLN A 198 -2.47 56.48 -3.04
CA GLN A 198 -1.20 55.75 -2.84
C GLN A 198 -0.92 54.66 -3.91
N VAL A 199 -1.81 54.48 -4.88
CA VAL A 199 -1.76 53.37 -5.86
C VAL A 199 -1.64 53.84 -7.31
N GLU A 200 -1.33 55.11 -7.56
CA GLU A 200 -1.05 55.63 -8.90
C GLU A 200 0.38 55.27 -9.35
N PHE A 201 0.55 55.04 -10.65
CA PHE A 201 1.77 54.53 -11.28
C PHE A 201 2.87 55.58 -11.45
#